data_AF-A0A532B1T1-F1
#
_entry.id   AF-A0A532B1T1-F1
#
_cell.length_a   1.000
_cell.length_b   1.000
_cell.length_c   1.000
_cell.angle_alpha   90.00
_cell.angle_beta   90.00
_cell.angle_gamma   90.00
#
_symmetry.space_group_name_H-M   'P 1'
#
loop_
_entity.id
_entity.type
_entity.pdbx_description
1 polymer ?
#
loop_
_entity_poly.entity_id
_entity_poly.type
_entity_poly.pdbx_seq_one_letter_code
_entity_poly.pdbx_strand_id
1 'polypeptide(L)'
;DVDAAIARAGKDLSWAEYTDETLSATRRVEAHPQDWGDVVVARREIPTSYHLAVTMDDALQGVSHVVRGQDLYSATSVQRLLQQLLGLPQPAYFHHRLILGPDGRKLSKSLGDTGLAAQRKAGASPADVKRLVGL
;
A
#
# COMPACT_ATOMS: atom_id res chain seq x y z
N ASP A 1 8.67 19.79 3.21
CA ASP A 1 7.80 20.66 2.41
C ASP A 1 7.26 19.88 1.21
N VAL A 2 6.06 19.34 1.40
CA VAL A 2 5.27 18.61 0.40
C VAL A 2 4.76 19.53 -0.71
N ASP A 3 4.43 20.79 -0.42
CA ASP A 3 3.91 21.73 -1.43
C ASP A 3 5.00 22.08 -2.44
N ALA A 4 6.21 22.36 -1.95
CA ALA A 4 7.38 22.58 -2.81
C ALA A 4 7.74 21.33 -3.64
N ALA A 5 7.49 20.13 -3.10
CA ALA A 5 7.70 18.88 -3.80
C ALA A 5 6.67 18.67 -4.92
N ILE A 6 5.38 18.90 -4.64
CA ILE A 6 4.29 18.84 -5.63
C ILE A 6 4.54 19.84 -6.76
N ALA A 7 4.93 21.08 -6.44
CA ALA A 7 5.24 22.10 -7.45
C ALA A 7 6.36 21.67 -8.41
N ARG A 8 7.35 20.89 -7.93
CA ARG A 8 8.44 20.34 -8.75
C ARG A 8 8.02 19.13 -9.58
N ALA A 9 7.13 18.29 -9.06
CA ALA A 9 6.67 17.07 -9.74
C ALA A 9 5.83 17.37 -11.00
N GLY A 10 5.31 18.59 -11.11
CA GLY A 10 4.54 19.06 -12.26
C GLY A 10 3.05 18.77 -12.12
N LYS A 11 2.31 19.04 -13.20
CA LYS A 11 0.88 18.75 -13.28
C LYS A 11 0.68 17.27 -13.62
N ASP A 12 -0.42 16.69 -13.17
CA ASP A 12 -0.88 15.33 -13.52
C ASP A 12 -0.41 14.17 -12.61
N LEU A 13 -0.24 14.43 -11.31
CA LEU A 13 0.09 13.39 -10.33
C LEU A 13 -1.12 12.49 -10.05
N SER A 14 -1.03 11.24 -10.49
CA SER A 14 -2.10 10.24 -10.37
C SER A 14 -1.56 8.82 -10.37
N TRP A 15 -2.43 7.83 -10.17
CA TRP A 15 -2.14 6.44 -10.48
C TRP A 15 -3.29 5.71 -11.18
N ALA A 16 -2.97 4.54 -11.75
CA ALA A 16 -3.96 3.60 -12.28
C ALA A 16 -4.33 2.59 -11.19
N GLU A 17 -5.61 2.56 -10.83
CA GLU A 17 -6.18 1.66 -9.82
C GLU A 17 -7.09 0.65 -10.51
N TYR A 18 -6.84 -0.64 -10.34
CA TYR A 18 -7.76 -1.68 -10.77
C TYR A 18 -9.09 -1.56 -10.03
N THR A 19 -10.17 -1.72 -10.76
CA THR A 19 -11.53 -1.51 -10.26
C THR A 19 -12.02 -2.66 -9.37
N ASP A 20 -11.52 -3.87 -9.62
CA ASP A 20 -11.83 -5.08 -8.86
C ASP A 20 -10.70 -6.12 -9.00
N GLU A 21 -10.91 -7.27 -8.36
CA GLU A 21 -9.98 -8.41 -8.34
C GLU A 21 -9.86 -9.16 -9.68
N THR A 22 -10.69 -8.85 -10.68
CA THR A 22 -10.54 -9.42 -12.02
C THR A 22 -9.37 -8.80 -12.79
N LEU A 23 -8.88 -7.64 -12.31
CA LEU A 23 -7.79 -6.88 -12.92
C LEU A 23 -8.01 -6.57 -14.41
N SER A 24 -9.28 -6.40 -14.81
CA SER A 24 -9.66 -6.22 -16.22
C SER A 24 -9.74 -4.75 -16.65
N ALA A 25 -10.04 -3.85 -15.72
CA ALA A 25 -10.19 -2.43 -15.99
C ALA A 25 -9.58 -1.59 -14.87
N THR A 26 -8.94 -0.48 -15.26
CA THR A 26 -8.38 0.51 -14.33
C THR A 26 -9.17 1.81 -14.40
N ARG A 27 -9.16 2.53 -13.27
CA ARG A 27 -9.55 3.94 -13.19
C ARG A 27 -8.33 4.78 -12.85
N ARG A 28 -8.32 6.03 -13.31
CA ARG A 28 -7.33 7.02 -12.87
C ARG A 28 -7.74 7.58 -11.52
N VAL A 29 -6.80 7.64 -10.58
CA VAL A 29 -7.01 8.26 -9.26
C VAL A 29 -6.01 9.38 -9.09
N GLU A 30 -6.50 10.57 -8.78
CA GLU A 30 -5.66 11.72 -8.48
C GLU A 30 -4.90 11.52 -7.17
N ALA A 31 -3.62 11.88 -7.16
CA ALA A 31 -2.80 11.83 -5.96
C ALA A 31 -2.88 13.15 -5.20
N HIS A 32 -3.12 13.02 -3.89
CA HIS A 32 -3.15 14.14 -2.95
C HIS A 32 -2.09 13.93 -1.85
N PRO A 33 -0.78 14.09 -2.14
CA PRO A 33 0.27 13.90 -1.14
C PRO A 33 0.16 14.89 0.02
N GLN A 34 -0.41 16.08 -0.21
CA GLN A 34 -0.59 17.12 0.80
C GLN A 34 -1.47 16.66 1.97
N ASP A 35 -2.35 15.67 1.77
CA ASP A 35 -3.20 15.12 2.83
C ASP A 35 -2.37 14.41 3.92
N TRP A 36 -1.11 14.06 3.62
CA TRP A 36 -0.14 13.52 4.57
C TRP A 36 0.72 14.59 5.26
N GLY A 37 0.72 15.82 4.72
CA GLY A 37 1.68 16.86 5.10
C GLY A 37 3.13 16.46 4.81
N ASP A 38 4.05 17.00 5.62
CA ASP A 38 5.48 16.76 5.48
C ASP A 38 5.88 15.36 5.97
N VAL A 39 6.00 14.44 5.02
CA VAL A 39 6.47 13.07 5.29
C VAL A 39 7.97 13.04 5.49
N VAL A 40 8.40 12.36 6.55
CA VAL A 40 9.83 12.10 6.78
C VAL A 40 10.31 11.03 5.81
N VAL A 41 11.23 11.40 4.92
CA VAL A 41 11.77 10.50 3.88
C VAL A 41 12.96 9.67 4.42
N ALA A 42 13.78 10.26 5.29
CA ALA A 42 14.89 9.62 5.99
C ALA A 42 15.15 10.34 7.33
N ARG A 43 15.75 9.63 8.30
CA ARG A 43 16.24 10.20 9.57
C ARG A 43 17.70 9.82 9.77
N ARG A 44 18.42 10.56 10.62
CA ARG A 44 19.83 10.31 10.93
C ARG A 44 20.13 8.85 11.32
N GLU A 45 19.23 8.22 12.08
CA GLU A 45 19.41 6.85 12.57
C GLU A 45 18.61 5.81 11.78
N ILE A 46 17.66 6.25 10.96
CA ILE A 46 16.81 5.37 10.15
C ILE A 46 16.98 5.84 8.70
N PRO A 47 17.83 5.17 7.92
CA PRO A 47 18.31 5.72 6.64
C PRO A 47 17.21 5.86 5.60
N THR A 48 16.06 5.22 5.79
CA THR A 48 14.94 5.28 4.86
C THR A 48 13.59 5.11 5.56
N SER A 49 12.59 5.87 5.12
CA SER A 49 11.19 5.66 5.47
C SER A 49 10.59 4.52 4.66
N TYR A 50 9.45 3.99 5.12
CA TYR A 50 8.69 3.02 4.34
C TYR A 50 8.37 3.53 2.91
N HIS A 51 7.95 4.79 2.77
CA HIS A 51 7.59 5.37 1.48
C HIS A 51 8.77 5.40 0.51
N LEU A 52 9.96 5.77 0.98
CA LEU A 52 11.16 5.78 0.14
C LEU A 52 11.62 4.36 -0.20
N ALA A 53 11.71 3.48 0.80
CA ALA A 53 12.18 2.12 0.61
C ALA A 53 11.33 1.37 -0.43
N VAL A 54 10.01 1.31 -0.23
CA VAL A 54 9.13 0.57 -1.14
C VAL A 54 9.14 1.13 -2.55
N THR A 55 9.17 2.46 -2.71
CA THR A 55 9.22 3.10 -4.02
C THR A 55 10.51 2.78 -4.78
N MET A 56 11.65 2.75 -4.08
CA MET A 56 12.94 2.40 -4.68
C MET A 56 13.02 0.92 -5.01
N ASP A 57 12.63 0.05 -4.09
CA ASP A 57 12.71 -1.40 -4.26
C ASP A 57 11.79 -1.89 -5.38
N ASP A 58 10.55 -1.40 -5.46
CA ASP A 58 9.62 -1.72 -6.54
C ASP A 58 10.20 -1.36 -7.91
N ALA A 59 10.83 -0.17 -8.02
CA ALA A 59 11.45 0.28 -9.25
C ALA A 59 12.68 -0.58 -9.63
N LEU A 60 13.54 -0.89 -8.65
CA LEU A 60 14.74 -1.72 -8.85
C LEU A 60 14.39 -3.16 -9.25
N GLN A 61 13.28 -3.68 -8.73
CA GLN A 61 12.81 -5.04 -9.01
C GLN A 61 11.92 -5.12 -10.26
N GLY A 62 11.57 -3.99 -10.88
CA GLY A 62 10.70 -3.95 -12.05
C GLY A 62 9.25 -4.34 -11.75
N VAL A 63 8.76 -4.03 -10.55
CA VAL A 63 7.37 -4.28 -10.15
C VAL A 63 6.43 -3.48 -11.06
N SER A 64 5.57 -4.18 -11.78
CA SER A 64 4.57 -3.57 -12.67
C SER A 64 3.18 -3.46 -12.04
N HIS A 65 2.88 -4.31 -11.06
CA HIS A 65 1.58 -4.43 -10.41
C HIS A 65 1.78 -4.54 -8.89
N VAL A 66 1.17 -3.63 -8.14
CA VAL A 66 1.21 -3.61 -6.67
C VAL A 66 -0.18 -4.00 -6.15
N VAL A 67 -0.27 -5.18 -5.54
CA VAL A 67 -1.49 -5.65 -4.86
C VAL A 67 -1.28 -5.59 -3.36
N ARG A 68 -2.09 -4.79 -2.65
CA ARG A 68 -1.95 -4.58 -1.20
C ARG A 68 -3.27 -4.21 -0.54
N GLY A 69 -3.30 -4.14 0.78
CA GLY A 69 -4.52 -3.82 1.53
C GLY A 69 -4.96 -2.36 1.36
N GLN A 70 -6.27 -2.13 1.44
CA GLN A 70 -6.91 -0.81 1.40
C GLN A 70 -6.38 0.17 2.47
N ASP A 71 -5.75 -0.31 3.54
CA ASP A 71 -5.11 0.51 4.55
C ASP A 71 -3.87 1.25 4.05
N LEU A 72 -3.26 0.81 2.95
CA LEU A 72 -2.14 1.49 2.30
C LEU A 72 -2.57 2.39 1.12
N TYR A 73 -3.89 2.52 0.87
CA TYR A 73 -4.41 3.29 -0.25
C TYR A 73 -3.90 4.72 -0.28
N SER A 74 -4.07 5.44 0.83
CA SER A 74 -3.65 6.85 0.92
C SER A 74 -2.13 7.03 0.83
N ALA A 75 -1.34 6.01 1.21
CA ALA A 75 0.12 6.06 1.10
C ALA A 75 0.61 6.09 -0.36
N THR A 76 -0.24 5.65 -1.30
CA THR A 76 0.03 5.68 -2.74
C THR A 76 0.28 7.11 -3.23
N SER A 77 -0.44 8.11 -2.72
CA SER A 77 -0.24 9.51 -3.11
C SER A 77 1.21 9.97 -2.88
N VAL A 78 1.77 9.67 -1.71
CA VAL A 78 3.16 10.01 -1.36
C VAL A 78 4.14 9.23 -2.23
N GLN A 79 3.89 7.94 -2.44
CA GLN A 79 4.76 7.11 -3.28
C GLN A 79 4.75 7.55 -4.75
N ARG A 80 3.59 7.99 -5.28
CA ARG A 80 3.49 8.59 -6.61
C ARG A 80 4.29 9.87 -6.72
N LEU A 81 4.24 10.74 -5.71
CA LEU A 81 5.05 11.95 -5.68
C LEU A 81 6.55 11.62 -5.73
N LEU A 82 6.99 10.66 -4.92
CA LEU A 82 8.39 10.21 -4.92
C LEU A 82 8.80 9.61 -6.26
N GLN A 83 7.98 8.72 -6.83
CA GLN A 83 8.23 8.13 -8.15
C GLN A 83 8.39 9.21 -9.22
N GLN A 84 7.52 10.21 -9.24
CA GLN A 84 7.58 11.31 -10.20
C GLN A 84 8.86 12.15 -10.04
N LEU A 85 9.20 12.53 -8.80
CA LEU A 85 10.38 13.36 -8.51
C LEU A 85 11.70 12.64 -8.81
N LEU A 86 11.72 11.32 -8.63
CA LEU A 86 12.89 10.48 -8.85
C LEU A 86 12.95 9.89 -10.27
N GLY A 87 11.97 10.17 -11.13
CA GLY A 87 11.90 9.65 -12.49
C GLY A 87 11.71 8.13 -12.55
N LEU A 88 11.03 7.54 -11.56
CA LEU A 88 10.82 6.10 -11.43
C LEU A 88 9.53 5.64 -12.14
N PRO A 89 9.46 4.38 -12.58
CA PRO A 89 8.25 3.80 -13.17
C PRO A 89 7.04 3.88 -12.24
N GLN A 90 5.86 3.99 -12.84
CA GLN A 90 4.58 3.90 -12.14
C GLN A 90 3.98 2.50 -12.33
N PRO A 91 3.84 1.69 -11.26
CA PRO A 91 3.07 0.45 -11.35
C PRO A 91 1.56 0.73 -11.40
N ALA A 92 0.79 -0.26 -11.83
CA ALA A 92 -0.65 -0.29 -11.61
C ALA A 92 -0.94 -0.84 -10.20
N TYR A 93 -1.95 -0.28 -9.54
CA TYR A 93 -2.26 -0.64 -8.15
C TYR A 93 -3.61 -1.37 -8.06
N PHE A 94 -3.71 -2.30 -7.13
CA PHE A 94 -4.98 -2.85 -6.69
C PHE A 94 -5.00 -2.92 -5.17
N HIS A 95 -5.92 -2.18 -4.57
CA HIS A 95 -6.11 -2.16 -3.13
C HIS A 95 -7.26 -3.09 -2.73
N HIS A 96 -6.93 -4.26 -2.20
CA HIS A 96 -7.93 -5.25 -1.79
C HIS A 96 -8.60 -4.88 -0.46
N ARG A 97 -9.84 -5.34 -0.27
CA ARG A 97 -10.59 -5.15 0.98
C ARG A 97 -9.81 -5.66 2.19
N LEU A 98 -10.02 -5.03 3.34
CA LEU A 98 -9.49 -5.53 4.60
C LEU A 98 -10.23 -6.80 5.02
N ILE A 99 -9.48 -7.72 5.64
CA ILE A 99 -10.06 -8.88 6.30
C ILE A 99 -10.59 -8.40 7.66
N LEU A 100 -11.88 -8.63 7.87
CA LEU A 100 -12.57 -8.27 9.10
C LEU A 100 -12.80 -9.53 9.93
N GLY A 101 -12.80 -9.37 11.25
CA GLY A 101 -13.21 -10.41 12.18
C GLY A 101 -14.72 -10.63 12.16
N PRO A 102 -15.22 -11.64 12.90
CA PRO A 102 -16.66 -11.94 13.02
C PRO A 102 -17.48 -10.77 13.57
N ASP A 103 -16.85 -9.85 14.29
CA ASP A 103 -17.44 -8.63 14.84
C ASP A 103 -17.38 -7.42 13.89
N GLY A 104 -16.91 -7.62 12.65
CA GLY A 104 -16.80 -6.59 11.63
C GLY A 104 -15.61 -5.64 11.80
N ARG A 105 -14.75 -5.83 12.82
CA ARG A 105 -13.55 -5.00 13.01
C ARG A 105 -12.37 -5.50 12.19
N LYS A 106 -11.46 -4.60 11.83
CA LYS A 106 -10.16 -4.97 11.24
C LYS A 106 -9.40 -5.85 12.23
N LEU A 107 -8.91 -7.00 11.75
CA LEU A 107 -8.05 -7.87 12.55
C LEU A 107 -6.74 -7.15 12.91
N SER A 108 -6.35 -7.20 14.19
CA SER A 108 -5.10 -6.62 14.69
C SER A 108 -4.55 -7.37 15.90
N LYS A 109 -3.23 -7.53 15.94
CA LYS A 109 -2.55 -8.18 17.09
C LYS A 109 -2.80 -7.45 18.41
N SER A 110 -2.93 -6.13 18.40
CA SER A 110 -3.20 -5.31 19.59
C SER A 110 -4.58 -5.55 20.19
N LEU A 111 -5.53 -6.03 19.38
CA LEU A 111 -6.88 -6.37 19.83
C LEU A 111 -7.04 -7.87 20.14
N GLY A 112 -5.92 -8.60 20.25
CA GLY A 112 -5.89 -10.02 20.60
C GLY A 112 -6.11 -10.96 19.41
N ASP A 113 -6.20 -10.44 18.18
CA ASP A 113 -6.41 -11.29 17.01
C ASP A 113 -5.19 -12.17 16.75
N THR A 114 -5.47 -13.46 16.57
CA THR A 114 -4.46 -14.51 16.55
C THR A 114 -3.71 -14.52 15.22
N GLY A 115 -2.38 -14.63 15.26
CA GLY A 115 -1.55 -14.74 14.04
C GLY A 115 -1.48 -16.15 13.46
N LEU A 116 -1.01 -16.28 12.21
CA LEU A 116 -0.89 -17.57 11.51
C LEU A 116 -0.09 -18.63 12.29
N ALA A 117 0.97 -18.23 13.01
CA ALA A 117 1.76 -19.16 13.81
C ALA A 117 0.97 -19.77 14.98
N ALA A 118 0.10 -18.99 15.62
CA ALA A 118 -0.75 -19.45 16.69
C ALA A 118 -1.92 -20.29 16.17
N GLN A 119 -2.51 -19.93 15.02
CA GLN A 119 -3.49 -20.77 14.31
C GLN A 119 -2.90 -22.15 13.97
N ARG A 120 -1.68 -22.19 13.43
CA ARG A 120 -0.97 -23.44 13.16
C ARG A 120 -0.71 -24.25 14.44
N LYS A 121 -0.31 -23.61 15.54
CA LYS A 121 -0.12 -24.27 16.84
C LYS A 121 -1.43 -24.86 17.39
N ALA A 122 -2.56 -24.21 17.11
CA ALA A 122 -3.89 -24.69 17.45
C ALA A 122 -4.43 -25.79 16.51
N GLY A 123 -3.64 -26.21 15.51
CA GLY A 123 -4.00 -27.29 14.58
C GLY A 123 -4.77 -26.84 13.33
N ALA A 124 -4.93 -25.54 13.10
CA ALA A 124 -5.62 -25.05 11.89
C ALA A 124 -4.82 -25.40 10.62
N SER A 125 -5.51 -25.94 9.61
CA SER A 125 -4.92 -26.20 8.30
C SER A 125 -4.94 -24.93 7.42
N PRO A 126 -4.14 -24.88 6.33
CA PRO A 126 -4.24 -23.80 5.34
C PRO A 126 -5.66 -23.66 4.75
N ALA A 127 -6.39 -24.76 4.58
CA ALA A 127 -7.77 -24.73 4.08
C ALA A 127 -8.73 -24.06 5.08
N ASP A 128 -8.52 -24.28 6.38
CA ASP A 128 -9.31 -23.62 7.42
C ASP A 128 -9.05 -22.11 7.43
N VAL A 129 -7.80 -21.70 7.29
CA VAL A 129 -7.43 -20.27 7.21
C VAL A 129 -8.04 -19.60 5.98
N LYS A 130 -8.02 -20.25 4.81
CA LYS A 130 -8.67 -19.73 3.58
C LYS A 130 -10.16 -19.54 3.79
N ARG A 131 -10.84 -20.56 4.34
CA ARG A 131 -12.27 -20.51 4.65
C ARG A 131 -12.62 -19.39 5.63
N LEU A 132 -11.78 -19.15 6.63
CA LEU A 132 -11.95 -18.05 7.60
C LEU A 132 -11.93 -16.66 6.93
N VAL A 133 -11.21 -16.50 5.83
CA VAL A 133 -11.09 -15.21 5.11
C VAL A 133 -11.97 -15.12 3.85
N GLY A 134 -12.73 -16.19 3.57
CA GLY A 134 -13.64 -16.29 2.43
C GLY A 134 -12.94 -16.61 1.11
N LEU A 135 -11.89 -17.43 1.16
CA LEU A 135 -11.15 -17.97 -0.01
C LEU A 135 -11.29 -19.48 -0.12
#